data_AF-A0A817R090-F1
#
_entry.id   AF-A0A817R090-F1
#
_cell.length_a   1.000
_cell.length_b   1.000
_cell.length_c   1.000
_cell.angle_alpha   90.00
_cell.angle_beta   90.00
_cell.angle_gamma   90.00
#
_symmetry.space_group_name_H-M   'P 1'
#
loop_
_entity.id
_entity.type
_entity.pdbx_description
1 polymer ?
#
loop_
_entity_poly.entity_id
_entity_poly.type
_entity_poly.pdbx_seq_one_letter_code
_entity_poly.pdbx_strand_id
1 'polypeptide(L)'
;MKLKYQEVQRNLFSASSTISLAHCVSTDMNMSKGIATQFRNQFGRIDDLKRQNIGVGGCAYIYVENRHVFYLITKQRYFHKPTLKTLEASLISMRDLCIQNNINQLAMPCIGCGLDKLQWSQVKELIQRIFGQVDIEITVYVKNGPPTAAPSWKRRGIAATRDHKGRNETTPEPEPYVKRSGPINSAAQQ
;
A
#
# COMPACT_ATOMS: atom_id res chain seq x y z
N MET A 1 16.80 22.17 19.60
CA MET A 1 17.06 21.39 18.37
C MET A 1 15.74 21.17 17.64
N LYS A 2 15.74 21.02 16.30
CA LYS A 2 14.53 21.01 15.46
C LYS A 2 14.60 19.88 14.44
N LEU A 3 13.44 19.34 14.09
CA LEU A 3 13.24 18.40 12.97
C LEU A 3 13.96 18.87 11.70
N LYS A 4 14.74 17.97 11.09
CA LYS A 4 15.22 18.10 9.71
C LYS A 4 14.32 17.23 8.82
N TYR A 5 13.69 17.82 7.82
CA TYR A 5 12.74 17.12 6.96
C TYR A 5 13.08 17.34 5.49
N GLN A 6 13.08 16.27 4.70
CA GLN A 6 13.24 16.34 3.25
C GLN A 6 12.43 15.27 2.53
N GLU A 7 12.06 15.55 1.28
CA GLU A 7 11.44 14.61 0.34
C GLU A 7 12.38 14.39 -0.84
N VAL A 8 12.67 13.13 -1.17
CA VAL A 8 13.59 12.76 -2.24
C VAL A 8 12.96 11.77 -3.22
N GLN A 9 13.24 11.94 -4.51
CA GLN A 9 12.76 11.04 -5.57
C GLN A 9 13.71 9.87 -5.78
N ARG A 10 13.67 8.89 -4.88
CA ARG A 10 14.56 7.72 -4.89
C ARG A 10 13.82 6.47 -4.37
N ASN A 11 14.45 5.31 -4.51
CA ASN A 11 13.98 4.08 -3.87
C ASN A 11 14.26 4.16 -2.36
N LEU A 12 13.27 3.92 -1.51
CA LEU A 12 13.43 3.89 -0.05
C LEU A 12 14.55 2.94 0.41
N PHE A 13 14.65 1.77 -0.21
CA PHE A 13 15.64 0.76 0.16
C PHE A 13 17.06 1.08 -0.31
N SER A 14 17.27 2.22 -0.97
CA SER A 14 18.60 2.77 -1.21
C SER A 14 19.08 3.71 -0.09
N ALA A 15 18.31 3.86 1.01
CA ALA A 15 18.78 4.56 2.19
C ALA A 15 20.01 3.84 2.77
N SER A 16 20.98 4.60 3.29
CA SER A 16 22.16 4.06 4.00
C SER A 16 21.73 3.02 5.04
N SER A 17 22.47 1.91 5.19
CA SER A 17 22.20 0.75 6.07
C SER A 17 22.21 1.05 7.58
N THR A 18 22.56 2.27 7.99
CA THR A 18 22.42 2.75 9.39
C THR A 18 21.14 3.55 9.71
N ILE A 19 20.42 4.04 8.69
CA ILE A 19 19.17 4.82 8.84
C ILE A 19 17.95 3.94 9.17
N SER A 20 17.25 4.19 10.28
CA SER A 20 16.06 3.40 10.62
C SER A 20 14.92 3.59 9.61
N LEU A 21 14.15 2.54 9.33
CA LEU A 21 13.09 2.56 8.32
C LEU A 21 11.70 2.53 8.94
N ALA A 22 10.68 3.06 8.26
CA ALA A 22 9.30 2.96 8.71
C ALA A 22 8.31 2.71 7.57
N HIS A 23 7.25 1.94 7.84
CA HIS A 23 6.08 1.80 6.95
C HIS A 23 4.79 1.45 7.71
N CYS A 24 3.65 1.54 7.03
CA CYS A 24 2.35 1.17 7.59
C CYS A 24 1.97 -0.29 7.33
N VAL A 25 1.33 -0.92 8.32
CA VAL A 25 0.80 -2.30 8.26
C VAL A 25 -0.55 -2.43 8.97
N SER A 26 -1.16 -3.60 8.80
CA SER A 26 -2.29 -4.09 9.59
C SER A 26 -1.83 -4.98 10.75
N THR A 27 -2.67 -5.14 11.78
CA THR A 27 -2.38 -6.04 12.93
C THR A 27 -2.15 -7.49 12.49
N ASP A 28 -2.75 -7.92 11.38
CA ASP A 28 -2.58 -9.27 10.82
C ASP A 28 -1.20 -9.51 10.15
N MET A 29 -0.37 -8.47 10.00
CA MET A 29 0.97 -8.53 9.39
C MET A 29 1.00 -9.20 8.00
N ASN A 30 -0.09 -9.10 7.22
CA ASN A 30 -0.17 -9.79 5.93
C ASN A 30 0.87 -9.28 4.91
N MET A 31 1.08 -7.96 4.85
CA MET A 31 2.13 -7.30 4.04
C MET A 31 2.28 -7.85 2.60
N SER A 32 1.16 -8.12 1.94
CA SER A 32 1.10 -8.86 0.67
C SER A 32 1.16 -7.99 -0.58
N LYS A 33 1.13 -6.65 -0.45
CA LYS A 33 1.14 -5.72 -1.58
C LYS A 33 2.01 -4.50 -1.34
N GLY A 34 2.46 -3.90 -2.44
CA GLY A 34 3.17 -2.63 -2.44
C GLY A 34 4.51 -2.71 -1.72
N ILE A 35 4.90 -1.61 -1.08
CA ILE A 35 6.19 -1.54 -0.38
C ILE A 35 6.25 -2.52 0.81
N ALA A 36 5.10 -2.86 1.42
CA ALA A 36 5.06 -3.78 2.55
C ALA A 36 5.57 -5.18 2.18
N THR A 37 5.36 -5.64 0.95
CA THR A 37 5.95 -6.89 0.45
C THR A 37 7.46 -6.83 0.42
N GLN A 38 8.04 -5.68 0.05
CA GLN A 38 9.49 -5.50 0.04
C GLN A 38 10.07 -5.53 1.46
N PHE A 39 9.42 -4.84 2.42
CA PHE A 39 9.79 -4.93 3.84
C PHE A 39 9.74 -6.38 4.35
N ARG A 40 8.66 -7.12 4.03
CA ARG A 40 8.52 -8.53 4.42
C ARG A 40 9.62 -9.41 3.82
N ASN A 41 9.91 -9.25 2.52
CA ASN A 41 10.91 -10.06 1.84
C ASN A 41 12.33 -9.75 2.31
N GLN A 42 12.61 -8.48 2.64
CA GLN A 42 13.94 -8.05 3.07
C GLN A 42 14.21 -8.33 4.55
N PHE A 43 13.26 -8.03 5.44
CA PHE A 43 13.51 -8.08 6.90
C PHE A 43 12.81 -9.23 7.62
N GLY A 44 11.78 -9.84 7.01
CA GLY A 44 11.09 -11.01 7.56
C GLY A 44 10.57 -10.81 8.99
N ARG A 45 10.84 -11.81 9.87
CA ARG A 45 10.58 -11.78 11.33
C ARG A 45 9.12 -11.48 11.72
N ILE A 46 8.19 -12.02 10.95
CA ILE A 46 6.75 -11.82 11.16
C ILE A 46 6.28 -12.31 12.52
N ASP A 47 6.82 -13.44 13.00
CA ASP A 47 6.43 -13.99 14.30
C ASP A 47 6.93 -13.11 15.45
N ASP A 48 8.09 -12.47 15.31
CA ASP A 48 8.62 -11.52 16.30
C ASP A 48 7.71 -10.28 16.39
N LEU A 49 7.24 -9.79 15.25
CA LEU A 49 6.27 -8.68 15.19
C LEU A 49 4.94 -9.06 15.82
N LYS A 50 4.43 -10.27 15.56
CA LYS A 50 3.18 -10.77 16.13
C LYS A 50 3.28 -10.97 17.65
N ARG A 51 4.41 -11.45 18.17
CA ARG A 51 4.62 -11.65 19.62
C ARG A 51 4.61 -10.34 20.41
N GLN A 52 4.90 -9.21 19.78
CA GLN A 52 4.78 -7.89 20.44
C GLN A 52 3.32 -7.53 20.73
N ASN A 53 2.35 -8.16 20.06
CA ASN A 53 0.91 -7.98 20.29
C ASN A 53 0.45 -6.51 20.27
N ILE A 54 0.99 -5.73 19.34
CA ILE A 54 0.68 -4.30 19.22
C ILE A 54 -0.64 -4.12 18.46
N GLY A 55 -1.53 -3.31 19.05
CA GLY A 55 -2.84 -2.98 18.47
C GLY A 55 -2.80 -1.81 17.48
N VAL A 56 -3.95 -1.50 16.90
CA VAL A 56 -4.12 -0.33 16.03
C VAL A 56 -3.80 0.96 16.79
N GLY A 57 -3.00 1.84 16.19
CA GLY A 57 -2.50 3.05 16.81
C GLY A 57 -1.15 2.86 17.53
N GLY A 58 -0.63 1.64 17.61
CA GLY A 58 0.72 1.39 18.09
C GLY A 58 1.75 1.26 16.96
N CYS A 59 3.01 1.12 17.35
CA CYS A 59 4.11 0.84 16.45
C CYS A 59 4.90 -0.38 16.97
N ALA A 60 5.00 -1.42 16.16
CA ALA A 60 5.91 -2.54 16.41
C ALA A 60 7.26 -2.25 15.74
N TYR A 61 8.34 -2.89 16.20
CA TYR A 61 9.63 -2.76 15.54
C TYR A 61 10.49 -4.02 15.66
N ILE A 62 11.46 -4.17 14.77
CA ILE A 62 12.55 -5.12 14.89
C ILE A 62 13.87 -4.38 14.75
N TYR A 63 14.91 -4.92 15.40
CA TYR A 63 16.29 -4.51 15.17
C TYR A 63 16.98 -5.55 14.28
N VAL A 64 17.42 -5.13 13.10
CA VAL A 64 18.04 -5.98 12.08
C VAL A 64 19.06 -5.16 11.31
N GLU A 65 20.18 -5.75 10.89
CA GLU A 65 21.20 -5.05 10.08
C GLU A 65 21.63 -3.68 10.64
N ASN A 66 21.82 -3.60 11.96
CA ASN A 66 22.20 -2.39 12.69
C ASN A 66 21.23 -1.18 12.56
N ARG A 67 19.95 -1.44 12.25
CA ARG A 67 18.89 -0.43 12.19
C ARG A 67 17.61 -0.91 12.86
N HIS A 68 16.76 0.04 13.23
CA HIS A 68 15.37 -0.25 13.58
C HIS A 68 14.50 -0.22 12.32
N VAL A 69 13.55 -1.15 12.24
CA VAL A 69 12.51 -1.17 11.22
C VAL A 69 11.16 -1.08 11.93
N PHE A 70 10.45 0.02 11.69
CA PHE A 70 9.19 0.39 12.33
C PHE A 70 7.98 0.02 11.48
N TYR A 71 6.99 -0.58 12.15
CA TYR A 71 5.76 -1.10 11.58
C TYR A 71 4.59 -0.37 12.26
N LEU A 72 4.14 0.73 11.64
CA LEU A 72 3.01 1.51 12.14
C LEU A 72 1.71 0.74 11.92
N ILE A 73 1.02 0.38 12.99
CA ILE A 73 -0.17 -0.45 12.91
C ILE A 73 -1.39 0.44 12.78
N THR A 74 -1.75 0.77 11.54
CA THR A 74 -2.75 1.81 11.27
C THR A 74 -4.16 1.28 11.05
N LYS A 75 -4.33 -0.05 10.97
CA LYS A 75 -5.61 -0.70 10.66
C LYS A 75 -5.68 -2.14 11.16
N GLN A 76 -6.90 -2.63 11.33
CA GLN A 76 -7.14 -3.98 11.87
C GLN A 76 -6.84 -5.09 10.85
N ARG A 77 -7.18 -4.90 9.57
CA ARG A 77 -7.00 -5.93 8.54
C ARG A 77 -6.38 -5.31 7.31
N TYR A 78 -5.61 -6.08 6.55
CA TYR A 78 -4.86 -5.54 5.41
C TYR A 78 -5.75 -4.87 4.33
N PHE A 79 -7.01 -5.30 4.20
CA PHE A 79 -7.98 -4.74 3.25
C PHE A 79 -8.72 -3.50 3.77
N HIS A 80 -8.70 -3.25 5.08
CA HIS A 80 -9.24 -2.01 5.65
C HIS A 80 -8.40 -0.79 5.23
N LYS A 81 -8.99 0.39 5.43
CA LYS A 81 -8.30 1.68 5.25
C LYS A 81 -8.00 2.27 6.63
N PRO A 82 -6.79 2.80 6.85
CA PRO A 82 -6.52 3.55 8.06
C PRO A 82 -7.27 4.88 8.02
N THR A 83 -7.35 5.54 9.18
CA THR A 83 -7.80 6.93 9.29
C THR A 83 -6.62 7.81 9.66
N LEU A 84 -6.75 9.13 9.50
CA LEU A 84 -5.72 10.05 10.02
C LEU A 84 -5.50 9.86 11.53
N LYS A 85 -6.56 9.57 12.29
CA LYS A 85 -6.48 9.33 13.74
C LYS A 85 -5.66 8.09 14.08
N THR A 86 -5.84 6.98 13.37
CA THR A 86 -5.07 5.75 13.64
C THR A 86 -3.61 5.88 13.18
N LEU A 87 -3.37 6.63 12.10
CA LEU A 87 -2.01 6.98 11.68
C LEU A 87 -1.32 7.91 12.68
N GLU A 88 -2.01 8.93 13.18
CA GLU A 88 -1.52 9.86 14.20
C GLU A 88 -1.06 9.13 15.45
N ALA A 89 -1.92 8.26 16.00
CA ALA A 89 -1.56 7.45 17.16
C ALA A 89 -0.31 6.59 16.88
N SER A 90 -0.23 5.95 15.71
CA SER A 90 0.92 5.11 15.35
C SER A 90 2.21 5.92 15.18
N LEU A 91 2.12 7.15 14.65
CA LEU A 91 3.25 8.08 14.52
C LEU A 91 3.74 8.58 15.88
N ILE A 92 2.83 8.88 16.81
CA ILE A 92 3.17 9.22 18.20
C ILE A 92 3.92 8.06 18.85
N SER A 93 3.40 6.84 18.71
CA SER A 93 4.07 5.64 19.23
C SER A 93 5.47 5.45 18.62
N MET A 94 5.62 5.63 17.30
CA MET A 94 6.93 5.57 16.65
C MET A 94 7.89 6.65 17.13
N ARG A 95 7.40 7.89 17.33
CA ARG A 95 8.20 9.00 17.87
C ARG A 95 8.77 8.64 19.23
N ASP A 96 7.93 8.11 20.13
CA ASP A 96 8.34 7.76 21.48
C ASP A 96 9.38 6.64 21.46
N LEU A 97 9.21 5.64 20.58
CA LEU A 97 10.23 4.60 20.35
C LEU A 97 11.55 5.19 19.82
N CYS A 98 11.49 6.19 18.93
CA CYS A 98 12.71 6.83 18.43
C CYS A 98 13.46 7.56 19.55
N ILE A 99 12.76 8.27 20.41
CA ILE A 99 13.35 8.94 21.58
C ILE A 99 13.97 7.91 22.53
N GLN A 100 13.22 6.86 22.88
CA GLN A 100 13.67 5.81 23.80
C GLN A 100 14.92 5.07 23.30
N ASN A 101 15.02 4.84 21.99
CA ASN A 101 16.11 4.10 21.37
C ASN A 101 17.22 5.01 20.80
N ASN A 102 17.20 6.30 21.09
CA ASN A 102 18.17 7.30 20.61
C ASN A 102 18.32 7.31 19.07
N ILE A 103 17.21 7.18 18.36
CA ILE A 103 17.17 7.18 16.90
C ILE A 103 16.97 8.61 16.41
N ASN A 104 17.95 9.11 15.66
CA ASN A 104 17.98 10.46 15.12
C ASN A 104 17.86 10.51 13.59
N GLN A 105 17.73 9.36 12.90
CA GLN A 105 17.55 9.30 11.44
C GLN A 105 16.50 8.26 11.06
N LEU A 106 15.48 8.71 10.33
CA LEU A 106 14.39 7.91 9.79
C LEU A 106 14.23 8.09 8.28
N ALA A 107 14.00 6.98 7.59
CA ALA A 107 13.57 6.97 6.21
C ALA A 107 12.24 6.25 6.06
N MET A 108 11.30 6.83 5.30
CA MET A 108 9.97 6.28 5.10
C MET A 108 9.44 6.59 3.70
N PRO A 109 8.49 5.82 3.15
CA PRO A 109 7.79 6.21 1.93
C PRO A 109 6.73 7.27 2.26
N CYS A 110 5.93 7.67 1.26
CA CYS A 110 4.66 8.38 1.50
C CYS A 110 3.65 7.46 2.22
N ILE A 111 3.83 7.30 3.54
CA ILE A 111 3.07 6.38 4.39
C ILE A 111 1.58 6.71 4.38
N GLY A 112 0.73 5.67 4.35
CA GLY A 112 -0.73 5.85 4.35
C GLY A 112 -1.36 6.35 3.04
N CYS A 113 -0.59 6.73 2.00
CA CYS A 113 -1.13 7.47 0.84
C CYS A 113 -1.39 6.64 -0.44
N GLY A 114 -0.92 5.40 -0.51
CA GLY A 114 -1.09 4.53 -1.69
C GLY A 114 -2.41 3.71 -1.67
N LEU A 115 -2.29 2.44 -1.29
CA LEU A 115 -3.44 1.53 -1.14
C LEU A 115 -4.35 1.91 0.04
N ASP A 116 -3.83 2.75 0.94
CA ASP A 116 -4.46 3.21 2.17
C ASP A 116 -5.24 4.53 2.03
N LYS A 117 -5.06 5.24 0.90
CA LYS A 117 -5.92 6.35 0.45
C LYS A 117 -5.94 7.62 1.30
N LEU A 118 -5.04 7.78 2.28
CA LEU A 118 -4.88 9.08 2.96
C LEU A 118 -4.21 10.09 2.02
N GLN A 119 -4.49 11.38 2.23
CA GLN A 119 -3.89 12.45 1.44
C GLN A 119 -2.50 12.79 1.97
N TRP A 120 -1.50 12.84 1.08
CA TRP A 120 -0.10 13.08 1.50
C TRP A 120 0.10 14.42 2.16
N SER A 121 -0.61 15.47 1.74
CA SER A 121 -0.55 16.79 2.39
C SER A 121 -0.89 16.70 3.88
N GLN A 122 -1.99 16.02 4.23
CA GLN A 122 -2.42 15.84 5.62
C GLN A 122 -1.45 14.97 6.42
N VAL A 123 -0.92 13.91 5.81
CA VAL A 123 0.05 13.02 6.45
C VAL A 123 1.38 13.74 6.71
N LYS A 124 1.83 14.56 5.75
CA LYS A 124 3.04 15.38 5.87
C LYS A 124 2.93 16.37 7.03
N GLU A 125 1.83 17.11 7.10
CA GLU A 125 1.54 18.03 8.21
C GLU A 125 1.56 17.30 9.56
N LEU A 126 0.98 16.10 9.60
CA LEU A 126 0.94 15.26 10.79
C LEU A 126 2.33 14.83 11.25
N ILE A 127 3.18 14.36 10.33
CA ILE A 127 4.58 13.99 10.62
C ILE A 127 5.34 15.20 11.18
N GLN A 128 5.27 16.34 10.51
CA GLN A 128 5.99 17.55 10.93
C GLN A 128 5.51 18.06 12.28
N ARG A 129 4.20 18.00 12.56
CA ARG A 129 3.65 18.36 13.87
C ARG A 129 4.14 17.44 14.98
N ILE A 130 4.10 16.12 14.77
CA ILE A 130 4.46 15.12 15.80
C ILE A 130 5.96 15.15 16.12
N PHE A 131 6.81 15.28 15.09
CA PHE A 131 8.26 15.24 15.24
C PHE A 131 8.91 16.63 15.34
N GLY A 132 8.15 17.72 15.23
CA GLY A 132 8.69 19.08 15.12
C GLY A 132 9.60 19.54 16.26
N GLN A 133 9.47 18.93 17.44
CA GLN A 133 10.28 19.20 18.64
C GLN A 133 11.29 18.09 18.97
N VAL A 134 11.43 17.11 18.09
CA VAL A 134 12.38 15.98 18.24
C VAL A 134 13.61 16.27 17.41
N ASP A 135 14.80 16.00 17.97
CA ASP A 135 16.07 16.09 17.23
C ASP A 135 16.23 14.86 16.33
N ILE A 136 15.59 14.91 15.17
CA ILE A 136 15.53 13.81 14.22
C ILE A 136 15.56 14.32 12.78
N GLU A 137 16.21 13.55 11.91
CA GLU A 137 16.16 13.72 10.48
C GLU A 137 15.17 12.71 9.87
N ILE A 138 14.18 13.22 9.15
CA ILE A 138 13.19 12.42 8.42
C ILE A 138 13.38 12.66 6.92
N THR A 139 13.71 11.59 6.21
CA THR A 139 13.78 11.57 4.74
C THR A 139 12.62 10.76 4.20
N VAL A 140 11.71 11.42 3.48
CA VAL A 140 10.61 10.73 2.80
C VAL A 140 11.02 10.42 1.36
N TYR A 141 10.92 9.14 0.99
CA TYR A 141 11.23 8.65 -0.35
C TYR A 141 9.95 8.59 -1.18
N VAL A 142 9.84 9.53 -2.13
CA VAL A 142 8.73 9.64 -3.06
C VAL A 142 9.04 8.79 -4.29
N LYS A 143 8.18 7.83 -4.60
CA LYS A 143 8.33 7.01 -5.81
C LYS A 143 7.94 7.85 -7.03
N ASN A 144 8.83 7.93 -8.03
CA ASN A 144 8.47 8.45 -9.35
C ASN A 144 7.38 7.57 -9.98
N GLY A 145 6.21 8.15 -10.26
CA GLY A 145 5.56 7.87 -11.53
C GLY A 145 5.99 8.95 -12.53
N PRO A 146 6.11 8.68 -13.84
CA PRO A 146 6.09 9.76 -14.83
C PRO A 146 4.77 10.56 -14.66
N PRO A 147 4.64 11.79 -15.22
CA PRO A 147 3.32 12.34 -15.46
C PRO A 147 2.60 11.32 -16.33
N THR A 148 1.67 10.56 -15.76
CA THR A 148 0.87 9.62 -16.54
C THR A 148 -0.11 10.45 -17.34
N ALA A 149 0.31 10.90 -18.52
CA ALA A 149 -0.60 11.04 -19.64
C ALA A 149 -1.37 9.71 -19.75
N ALA A 150 -2.70 9.81 -19.54
CA ALA A 150 -3.78 8.84 -19.72
C ALA A 150 -3.48 7.31 -19.65
N PRO A 151 -4.35 6.52 -18.99
CA PRO A 151 -4.26 5.07 -19.03
C PRO A 151 -4.21 4.50 -20.46
N SER A 152 -3.30 3.56 -20.71
CA SER A 152 -3.05 2.91 -22.01
C SER A 152 -4.20 2.04 -22.53
N TRP A 153 -5.34 1.96 -21.84
CA TRP A 153 -6.53 1.25 -22.34
C TRP A 153 -7.35 2.04 -23.37
N LYS A 154 -7.08 3.34 -23.57
CA LYS A 154 -7.69 4.15 -24.64
C LYS A 154 -7.02 4.01 -26.02
N ARG A 155 -6.12 3.05 -26.22
CA ARG A 155 -5.59 2.70 -27.56
C ARG A 155 -6.32 1.49 -28.17
N ARG A 156 -7.65 1.55 -28.25
CA ARG A 156 -8.43 0.77 -29.23
C ARG A 156 -9.64 1.60 -29.67
N GLY A 157 -9.60 2.00 -30.94
CA GLY A 157 -10.74 2.50 -31.72
C GLY A 157 -11.08 3.97 -31.49
N ILE A 158 -10.77 4.81 -32.47
CA ILE A 158 -11.74 5.61 -33.25
C ILE A 158 -10.94 6.62 -34.10
N ALA A 159 -10.80 6.28 -35.39
CA ALA A 159 -10.68 7.16 -36.54
C ALA A 159 -11.04 6.26 -37.74
N ALA A 160 -11.88 6.60 -38.70
CA ALA A 160 -12.53 7.85 -39.06
C ALA A 160 -13.86 7.52 -39.79
N THR A 161 -14.77 8.49 -39.78
CA THR A 161 -16.01 8.53 -40.57
C THR A 161 -15.76 8.89 -42.04
N ARG A 162 -16.72 8.51 -42.91
CA ARG A 162 -16.96 8.81 -44.35
C ARG A 162 -16.51 7.70 -45.31
N ASP A 163 -17.24 7.28 -46.36
CA ASP A 163 -18.60 7.48 -46.85
C ASP A 163 -18.87 6.41 -47.95
N HIS A 164 -20.15 6.04 -48.12
CA HIS A 164 -20.86 5.61 -49.35
C HIS A 164 -20.63 4.26 -50.10
N LYS A 165 -21.78 3.58 -50.30
CA LYS A 165 -22.31 2.90 -51.52
C LYS A 165 -22.38 1.34 -51.57
N GLY A 166 -23.48 0.80 -51.02
CA GLY A 166 -24.48 -0.02 -51.73
C GLY A 166 -24.20 -1.47 -52.15
N ARG A 167 -24.93 -2.43 -51.55
CA ARG A 167 -25.83 -3.38 -52.28
C ARG A 167 -26.69 -4.20 -51.29
N ASN A 168 -27.98 -4.31 -51.61
CA ASN A 168 -28.98 -5.17 -50.95
C ASN A 168 -28.85 -6.62 -51.41
N GLU A 169 -29.15 -7.58 -50.55
CA GLU A 169 -29.83 -8.84 -50.91
C GLU A 169 -30.38 -9.53 -49.65
N THR A 170 -31.49 -10.22 -49.85
CA THR A 170 -32.57 -10.57 -48.92
C THR A 170 -32.35 -11.83 -48.07
N THR A 171 -33.00 -11.83 -46.90
CA THR A 171 -33.16 -12.84 -45.82
C THR A 171 -33.65 -14.23 -46.29
N PRO A 172 -33.55 -15.32 -45.50
CA PRO A 172 -34.35 -15.48 -44.26
C PRO A 172 -33.64 -16.09 -43.03
N GLU A 173 -34.17 -15.74 -41.86
CA GLU A 173 -33.96 -16.41 -40.56
C GLU A 173 -34.36 -17.90 -40.58
N PRO A 174 -33.71 -18.74 -39.76
CA PRO A 174 -34.34 -19.93 -39.21
C PRO A 174 -34.81 -19.70 -37.75
N GLU A 175 -36.08 -20.04 -37.51
CA GLU A 175 -36.76 -20.10 -36.21
C GLU A 175 -36.14 -21.11 -35.21
N PRO A 176 -36.43 -21.00 -33.89
CA PRO A 176 -35.72 -21.70 -32.83
C PRO A 176 -36.32 -23.07 -32.50
N TYR A 177 -35.50 -24.08 -32.16
CA TYR A 177 -35.99 -25.35 -31.63
C TYR A 177 -35.26 -25.87 -30.38
N VAL A 178 -35.91 -25.60 -29.24
CA VAL A 178 -36.24 -26.45 -28.08
C VAL A 178 -35.20 -27.41 -27.47
N LYS A 179 -34.99 -27.20 -26.15
CA LYS A 179 -34.34 -28.07 -25.16
C LYS A 179 -34.81 -29.53 -25.21
N ARG A 180 -33.88 -30.48 -25.10
CA ARG A 180 -34.15 -31.80 -24.52
C ARG A 180 -33.16 -32.09 -23.39
N SER A 181 -33.72 -32.19 -22.19
CA SER A 181 -33.19 -32.88 -21.03
C SER A 181 -33.00 -34.37 -21.33
N GLY A 182 -31.91 -34.94 -20.81
CA GLY A 182 -31.59 -36.37 -20.84
C GLY A 182 -30.81 -36.75 -19.57
N PRO A 183 -30.81 -38.03 -19.17
CA PRO A 183 -31.40 -38.42 -17.89
C PRO A 183 -30.43 -38.64 -16.73
N ILE A 184 -31.07 -38.59 -15.56
CA ILE A 184 -30.62 -38.99 -14.24
C ILE A 184 -30.53 -40.52 -14.20
N ASN A 185 -29.43 -41.08 -13.70
CA ASN A 185 -29.41 -42.44 -13.19
C ASN A 185 -28.87 -42.43 -11.76
N SER A 186 -29.80 -42.61 -10.82
CA SER A 186 -29.54 -43.02 -9.44
C SER A 186 -29.34 -44.53 -9.40
N ALA A 187 -28.23 -44.98 -8.84
CA ALA A 187 -28.12 -46.33 -8.30
C ALA A 187 -28.69 -46.33 -6.88
N ALA A 188 -29.70 -47.17 -6.65
CA ALA A 188 -30.24 -47.46 -5.33
C ALA A 188 -29.30 -48.41 -4.57
N GLN A 189 -29.07 -48.10 -3.30
CA GLN A 189 -28.78 -49.11 -2.30
C GLN A 189 -30.08 -49.36 -1.54
N GLN A 190 -30.46 -50.65 -1.51
CA GLN A 190 -31.49 -51.33 -0.70
C GLN A 190 -32.93 -51.24 -1.16
#